data_AF-A0A379IY16-F1
#
_entry.id   AF-A0A379IY16-F1
#
_cell.length_a   1.000
_cell.length_b   1.000
_cell.length_c   1.000
_cell.angle_alpha   90.00
_cell.angle_beta   90.00
_cell.angle_gamma   90.00
#
_symmetry.space_group_name_H-M   'P 1'
#
loop_
_entity.id
_entity.type
_entity.pdbx_description
1 polymer ?
#
loop_
_entity_poly.entity_id
_entity_poly.type
_entity_poly.pdbx_seq_one_letter_code
_entity_poly.pdbx_strand_id
1 'polypeptide(L)'
;MDALPLILLVTGLLLIAALAAYAWHLWRRVWANQRAREEAQQEHQQRIGGDLNILASSLLDEQLPLIEGAIRIKVLLDNYDSNLSNDSRCQVFHVLFEATADVPTHAAWKALDKAERRRFEKRFNELELQHKAAARVAARWLLDEGLKGSRAIA
;
A
#
# COMPACT_ATOMS: atom_id res chain seq x y z
N MET A 1 -66.05 -27.81 1.71
CA MET A 1 -64.74 -27.49 1.10
C MET A 1 -63.85 -27.04 2.24
N ASP A 2 -62.82 -27.82 2.57
CA ASP A 2 -62.05 -27.62 3.79
C ASP A 2 -61.13 -26.39 3.65
N ALA A 3 -61.24 -25.43 4.57
CA ALA A 3 -60.51 -24.16 4.53
C ALA A 3 -59.04 -24.29 4.97
N LEU A 4 -58.70 -25.36 5.68
CA LEU A 4 -57.37 -25.63 6.24
C LEU A 4 -56.26 -25.72 5.17
N PRO A 5 -56.40 -26.46 4.05
CA PRO A 5 -55.40 -26.47 2.99
C PRO A 5 -55.19 -25.09 2.33
N LEU A 6 -56.26 -24.30 2.17
CA LEU A 6 -56.16 -22.95 1.61
C LEU A 6 -55.38 -22.02 2.55
N ILE A 7 -55.64 -22.08 3.86
CA ILE A 7 -54.91 -21.30 4.86
C ILE A 7 -53.42 -21.66 4.83
N LEU A 8 -53.08 -22.95 4.87
CA LEU A 8 -51.69 -23.40 4.82
C LEU A 8 -50.97 -22.93 3.54
N LEU A 9 -51.66 -22.98 2.39
CA LEU A 9 -51.12 -22.51 1.12
C LEU A 9 -50.85 -21.01 1.14
N VAL A 10 -51.78 -20.19 1.63
CA VAL A 10 -51.61 -18.74 1.76
C VAL A 10 -50.48 -18.40 2.74
N THR A 11 -50.43 -19.05 3.89
CA THR A 11 -49.35 -18.85 4.88
C THR A 11 -48.00 -19.23 4.30
N GLY A 12 -47.90 -20.35 3.59
CA GLY A 12 -46.68 -20.78 2.90
C GLY A 12 -46.22 -19.75 1.86
N LEU A 13 -47.15 -19.24 1.04
CA LEU A 13 -46.88 -18.20 0.05
C LEU A 13 -46.37 -16.89 0.69
N LEU A 14 -46.99 -16.45 1.78
CA LEU A 14 -46.55 -15.27 2.53
C LEU A 14 -45.14 -15.46 3.10
N LEU A 15 -44.85 -16.64 3.65
CA LEU A 15 -43.54 -16.96 4.19
C LEU A 15 -42.46 -16.99 3.10
N ILE A 16 -42.76 -17.61 1.95
CA ILE A 16 -41.87 -17.60 0.78
C ILE A 16 -41.64 -16.17 0.29
N ALA A 17 -42.67 -15.35 0.18
CA ALA A 17 -42.55 -13.96 -0.25
C ALA A 17 -41.69 -13.12 0.71
N ALA A 18 -41.88 -13.29 2.03
CA ALA A 18 -41.08 -12.61 3.05
C ALA A 18 -39.60 -13.02 2.99
N LEU A 19 -39.32 -14.31 2.86
CA LEU A 19 -37.96 -14.82 2.71
C LEU A 19 -37.30 -14.34 1.40
N ALA A 20 -38.04 -14.33 0.29
CA ALA A 20 -37.55 -13.84 -0.99
C ALA A 20 -37.21 -12.34 -0.93
N ALA A 21 -38.07 -11.53 -0.31
CA ALA A 21 -37.81 -10.10 -0.11
C ALA A 21 -36.56 -9.86 0.77
N TYR A 22 -36.40 -10.65 1.85
CA TYR A 22 -35.24 -10.56 2.72
C TYR A 22 -33.94 -10.98 2.00
N ALA A 23 -33.99 -12.09 1.24
CA ALA A 23 -32.86 -12.55 0.44
C ALA A 23 -32.44 -11.51 -0.61
N TRP A 24 -33.41 -10.88 -1.29
CA TRP A 24 -33.15 -9.79 -2.23
C TRP A 24 -32.49 -8.58 -1.55
N HIS A 25 -32.98 -8.18 -0.37
CA HIS A 25 -32.38 -7.10 0.41
C HIS A 25 -30.92 -7.42 0.80
N LEU A 26 -30.66 -8.63 1.28
CA LEU A 26 -29.32 -9.04 1.69
C LEU A 26 -28.36 -9.13 0.50
N TRP A 27 -28.84 -9.65 -0.64
CA TRP A 27 -28.06 -9.70 -1.88
C TRP A 27 -27.63 -8.32 -2.34
N ARG A 28 -28.56 -7.34 -2.36
CA ARG A 28 -28.23 -5.94 -2.68
C ARG A 28 -27.19 -5.35 -1.72
N ARG A 29 -27.27 -5.66 -0.43
CA ARG A 29 -26.32 -5.17 0.58
C ARG A 29 -24.92 -5.76 0.37
N VAL A 30 -24.82 -7.06 0.08
CA VAL A 30 -23.52 -7.70 -0.22
C VAL A 30 -22.91 -7.09 -1.47
N TRP A 31 -23.70 -6.94 -2.53
CA TRP A 31 -23.25 -6.36 -3.78
C TRP A 31 -22.79 -4.90 -3.65
N ALA A 32 -23.49 -4.08 -2.88
CA ALA A 32 -23.08 -2.70 -2.60
C ALA A 32 -21.79 -2.65 -1.77
N ASN A 33 -21.67 -3.48 -0.74
CA ASN A 33 -20.45 -3.58 0.06
C ASN A 33 -19.24 -4.07 -0.76
N GLN A 34 -19.47 -4.98 -1.70
CA GLN A 34 -18.41 -5.54 -2.54
C GLN A 34 -17.84 -4.46 -3.46
N ARG A 35 -18.70 -3.69 -4.13
CA ARG A 35 -18.27 -2.50 -4.91
C ARG A 35 -17.51 -1.50 -4.08
N ALA A 36 -18.04 -1.11 -2.92
CA ALA A 36 -17.41 -0.11 -2.08
C ALA A 36 -16.01 -0.56 -1.61
N ARG A 37 -15.82 -1.87 -1.40
CA ARG A 37 -14.51 -2.46 -1.09
C ARG A 37 -13.58 -2.43 -2.30
N GLU A 38 -14.06 -2.80 -3.48
CA GLU A 38 -13.29 -2.75 -4.72
C GLU A 38 -12.85 -1.32 -5.04
N GLU A 39 -13.77 -0.36 -4.97
CA GLU A 39 -13.49 1.07 -5.14
C GLU A 39 -12.47 1.58 -4.11
N ALA A 40 -12.66 1.26 -2.82
CA ALA A 40 -11.72 1.66 -1.78
C ALA A 40 -10.33 1.04 -1.97
N GLN A 41 -10.24 -0.21 -2.44
CA GLN A 41 -8.97 -0.86 -2.78
C GLN A 41 -8.29 -0.18 -3.97
N GLN A 42 -9.04 0.16 -5.02
CA GLN A 42 -8.52 0.89 -6.17
C GLN A 42 -8.02 2.28 -5.79
N GLU A 43 -8.81 3.05 -5.01
CA GLU A 43 -8.39 4.36 -4.50
C GLU A 43 -7.14 4.26 -3.63
N HIS A 44 -7.07 3.24 -2.76
CA HIS A 44 -5.90 3.01 -1.92
C HIS A 44 -4.65 2.73 -2.76
N GLN A 45 -4.76 1.85 -3.76
CA GLN A 45 -3.66 1.54 -4.68
C GLN A 45 -3.23 2.75 -5.50
N GLN A 46 -4.18 3.53 -6.02
CA GLN A 46 -3.87 4.77 -6.74
C GLN A 46 -3.15 5.79 -5.85
N ARG A 47 -3.57 5.90 -4.58
CA ARG A 47 -2.93 6.78 -3.60
C ARG A 47 -1.49 6.36 -3.33
N ILE A 48 -1.24 5.10 -2.99
CA ILE A 48 0.12 4.60 -2.74
C ILE A 48 1.00 4.78 -4.00
N GLY A 49 0.47 4.45 -5.18
CA GLY A 49 1.21 4.67 -6.44
C GLY A 49 1.51 6.14 -6.71
N GLY A 50 0.61 7.05 -6.33
CA GLY A 50 0.84 8.50 -6.38
C GLY A 50 1.93 8.95 -5.40
N ASP A 51 1.90 8.46 -4.17
CA ASP A 51 2.91 8.75 -3.15
C ASP A 51 4.30 8.23 -3.55
N LEU A 52 4.37 7.03 -4.15
CA LEU A 52 5.60 6.49 -4.73
C LEU A 52 6.15 7.39 -5.85
N ASN A 53 5.27 7.88 -6.73
CA ASN A 53 5.66 8.81 -7.80
C ASN A 53 6.22 10.12 -7.23
N ILE A 54 5.59 10.67 -6.19
CA ILE A 54 6.07 11.88 -5.51
C ILE A 54 7.43 11.63 -4.88
N LEU A 55 7.58 10.57 -4.07
CA LEU A 55 8.84 10.27 -3.38
C LEU A 55 10.00 10.00 -4.35
N ALA A 56 9.76 9.22 -5.40
CA ALA A 56 10.79 8.92 -6.39
C ALA A 56 11.22 10.19 -7.14
N SER A 57 10.28 11.08 -7.49
CA SER A 57 10.58 12.37 -8.11
C SER A 57 11.36 13.27 -7.16
N SER A 58 10.89 13.43 -5.91
CA SER A 58 11.58 14.24 -4.90
C SER A 58 12.98 13.71 -4.58
N LEU A 59 13.23 12.39 -4.64
CA LEU A 59 14.55 11.81 -4.46
C LEU A 59 15.49 12.17 -5.62
N LEU A 60 14.98 12.18 -6.86
CA LEU A 60 15.74 12.58 -8.04
C LEU A 60 16.06 14.08 -8.05
N ASP A 61 15.11 14.88 -7.57
CA ASP A 61 15.21 16.33 -7.44
C ASP A 61 15.96 16.77 -6.17
N GLU A 62 16.42 15.82 -5.36
CA GLU A 62 17.16 16.05 -4.11
C GLU A 62 16.37 16.90 -3.08
N GLN A 63 15.04 16.82 -3.11
CA GLN A 63 14.13 17.55 -2.21
C GLN A 63 13.94 16.87 -0.85
N LEU A 64 14.50 15.67 -0.67
CA LEU A 64 14.58 14.97 0.62
C LEU A 64 15.90 14.19 0.74
N PRO A 65 16.35 13.88 1.98
CA PRO A 65 17.52 13.04 2.19
C PRO A 65 17.36 11.67 1.52
N LEU A 66 18.44 11.19 0.90
CA LEU A 66 18.40 9.95 0.11
C LEU A 66 17.98 8.74 0.95
N ILE A 67 18.53 8.64 2.17
CA ILE A 67 18.23 7.55 3.10
C ILE A 67 16.75 7.54 3.49
N GLU A 68 16.20 8.71 3.83
CA GLU A 68 14.79 8.85 4.19
C GLU A 68 13.87 8.50 3.02
N GLY A 69 14.20 8.99 1.82
CA GLY A 69 13.46 8.66 0.60
C GLY A 69 13.51 7.17 0.29
N ALA A 70 14.68 6.55 0.38
CA ALA A 70 14.84 5.12 0.13
C ALA A 70 14.01 4.24 1.09
N ILE A 71 14.03 4.56 2.38
CA ILE A 71 13.23 3.85 3.40
C ILE A 71 11.73 3.96 3.10
N ARG A 72 11.24 5.18 2.84
CA ARG A 72 9.81 5.42 2.55
C ARG A 72 9.38 4.72 1.26
N ILE A 73 10.20 4.79 0.20
CA ILE A 73 9.93 4.11 -1.06
C ILE A 73 9.85 2.59 -0.84
N LYS A 74 10.81 1.99 -0.11
CA LYS A 74 10.79 0.55 0.22
C LYS A 74 9.49 0.13 0.88
N VAL A 75 9.10 0.83 1.95
CA VAL A 75 7.88 0.51 2.72
C VAL A 75 6.63 0.66 1.86
N LEU A 76 6.54 1.70 1.02
CA LEU A 76 5.39 1.86 0.13
C LEU A 76 5.38 0.81 -0.99
N LEU A 77 6.53 0.42 -1.54
CA LEU A 77 6.63 -0.65 -2.54
C LEU A 77 6.10 -1.97 -2.01
N ASP A 78 6.48 -2.35 -0.78
CA ASP A 78 6.01 -3.59 -0.14
C ASP A 78 4.47 -3.63 0.00
N ASN A 79 3.85 -2.46 0.23
CA ASN A 79 2.39 -2.33 0.36
C ASN A 79 1.67 -2.14 -0.99
N TYR A 80 2.39 -1.69 -2.01
CA TYR A 80 1.85 -1.44 -3.34
C TYR A 80 1.80 -2.73 -4.18
N ASP A 81 2.96 -3.33 -4.39
CA ASP A 81 3.15 -4.51 -5.23
C ASP A 81 4.45 -5.23 -4.80
N SER A 82 4.30 -6.41 -4.19
CA SER A 82 5.43 -7.19 -3.70
C SER A 82 6.34 -7.69 -4.83
N ASN A 83 5.84 -7.90 -6.04
CA ASN A 83 6.68 -8.29 -7.18
C ASN A 83 7.53 -7.11 -7.63
N LEU A 84 6.93 -5.91 -7.69
CA LEU A 84 7.66 -4.69 -7.99
C LEU A 84 8.72 -4.39 -6.93
N SER A 85 8.38 -4.57 -5.64
CA SER A 85 9.32 -4.37 -4.53
C SER A 85 10.52 -5.30 -4.64
N ASN A 86 10.31 -6.55 -5.02
CA ASN A 86 11.36 -7.58 -5.16
C ASN A 86 12.10 -7.53 -6.50
N ASP A 87 11.78 -6.58 -7.38
CA ASP A 87 12.52 -6.38 -8.61
C ASP A 87 13.98 -6.03 -8.31
N SER A 88 14.92 -6.60 -9.07
CA SER A 88 16.36 -6.38 -8.86
C SER A 88 16.75 -4.90 -8.96
N ARG A 89 15.99 -4.11 -9.73
CA ARG A 89 16.17 -2.65 -9.86
C ARG A 89 15.79 -1.90 -8.58
N CYS A 90 14.92 -2.45 -7.74
CA CYS A 90 14.50 -1.89 -6.46
C CYS A 90 15.36 -2.34 -5.27
N GLN A 91 16.29 -3.27 -5.47
CA GLN A 91 17.10 -3.88 -4.40
C GLN A 91 17.85 -2.86 -3.53
N VAL A 92 18.28 -1.72 -4.09
CA VAL A 92 18.97 -0.66 -3.35
C VAL A 92 18.11 -0.09 -2.21
N PHE A 93 16.79 -0.03 -2.37
CA PHE A 93 15.89 0.45 -1.33
C PHE A 93 15.81 -0.53 -0.15
N HIS A 94 15.84 -1.84 -0.44
CA HIS A 94 15.95 -2.88 0.59
C HIS A 94 17.29 -2.81 1.32
N VAL A 95 18.39 -2.66 0.59
CA VAL A 95 19.73 -2.55 1.19
C VAL A 95 19.80 -1.36 2.14
N LEU A 96 19.32 -0.19 1.73
CA LEU A 96 19.31 1.01 2.57
C LEU A 96 18.36 0.88 3.77
N PHE A 97 17.20 0.23 3.59
CA PHE A 97 16.27 -0.07 4.67
C PHE A 97 16.91 -0.98 5.74
N GLU A 98 17.48 -2.12 5.33
CA GLU A 98 18.15 -3.05 6.24
C GLU A 98 19.37 -2.43 6.90
N ALA A 99 20.17 -1.68 6.14
CA ALA A 99 21.33 -0.95 6.65
C ALA A 99 20.96 0.20 7.58
N THR A 100 19.68 0.47 7.82
CA THR A 100 19.22 1.49 8.78
C THR A 100 18.17 0.95 9.76
N ALA A 101 17.97 -0.37 9.81
CA ALA A 101 16.97 -1.01 10.67
C ALA A 101 17.21 -0.78 12.17
N ASP A 102 18.46 -0.59 12.59
CA ASP A 102 18.85 -0.31 13.97
C ASP A 102 18.73 1.17 14.36
N VAL A 103 18.39 2.05 13.42
CA VAL A 103 18.31 3.49 13.71
C VAL A 103 17.05 3.80 14.52
N PRO A 104 17.17 4.46 15.69
CA PRO A 104 16.02 4.83 16.48
C PRO A 104 15.16 5.87 15.75
N THR A 105 13.84 5.78 15.91
CA THR A 105 12.87 6.64 15.24
C THR A 105 12.13 7.54 16.23
N HIS A 106 11.43 8.56 15.71
CA HIS A 106 10.52 9.43 16.47
C HIS A 106 11.12 9.98 17.80
N ALA A 107 10.55 9.56 18.94
CA ALA A 107 10.95 10.02 20.26
C ALA A 107 12.35 9.50 20.65
N ALA A 108 12.70 8.27 20.26
CA ALA A 108 14.00 7.69 20.55
C ALA A 108 15.12 8.43 19.83
N TRP A 109 14.90 8.86 18.58
CA TRP A 109 15.85 9.72 17.86
C TRP A 109 16.08 11.06 18.58
N LYS A 110 15.01 11.68 19.10
CA LYS A 110 15.10 12.95 19.83
C LYS A 110 15.79 12.80 21.19
N ALA A 111 15.74 11.61 21.79
CA ALA A 111 16.36 11.30 23.06
C ALA A 111 17.85 10.96 22.96
N LEU A 112 18.38 10.75 21.75
CA LEU A 112 19.79 10.47 21.53
C LEU A 112 20.67 11.62 22.03
N ASP A 113 21.82 11.24 22.59
CA ASP A 113 22.85 12.23 22.83
C ASP A 113 23.46 12.73 21.51
N LYS A 114 24.20 13.84 21.58
CA LYS A 114 24.81 14.46 20.40
C LYS A 114 25.84 13.56 19.71
N ALA A 115 26.55 12.72 20.47
CA ALA A 115 27.59 11.86 19.94
C ALA A 115 26.99 10.65 19.20
N GLU A 116 25.96 10.02 19.77
CA GLU A 116 25.19 8.94 19.16
C GLU A 116 24.51 9.40 17.88
N ARG A 117 23.81 10.54 17.93
CA ARG A 117 23.18 11.11 16.74
C ARG A 117 24.19 11.36 15.62
N ARG A 118 25.37 11.90 15.95
CA ARG A 118 26.43 12.14 14.97
C ARG A 118 27.01 10.86 14.37
N ARG A 119 27.02 9.74 15.12
CA ARG A 119 27.41 8.43 14.58
C ARG A 119 26.43 7.95 13.51
N PHE A 120 25.12 8.09 13.74
CA PHE A 120 24.11 7.76 12.75
C PHE A 120 24.18 8.66 11.51
N GLU A 121 24.31 9.98 11.70
CA GLU A 121 24.47 10.93 10.58
C GLU A 121 25.71 10.62 9.73
N LYS A 122 26.82 10.22 10.36
CA LYS A 122 28.02 9.77 9.64
C LYS A 122 27.73 8.53 8.80
N ARG A 123 27.07 7.52 9.38
CA ARG A 123 26.67 6.29 8.66
C ARG A 123 25.72 6.60 7.50
N PHE A 124 24.80 7.53 7.67
CA PHE A 124 23.91 7.98 6.59
C PHE A 124 24.68 8.59 5.43
N ASN A 125 25.66 9.45 5.70
CA ASN A 125 26.51 10.03 4.67
C ASN A 125 27.34 8.95 3.93
N GLU A 126 27.85 7.95 4.66
CA GLU A 126 28.60 6.83 4.07
C GLU A 126 27.70 5.98 3.15
N LEU A 127 26.49 5.64 3.61
CA LEU A 127 25.51 4.89 2.82
C LEU A 127 25.05 5.69 1.60
N GLU A 128 24.82 6.99 1.75
CA GLU A 128 24.45 7.85 0.63
C GLU A 128 25.56 7.87 -0.42
N LEU A 129 26.82 8.06 -0.03
CA LEU A 129 27.95 8.06 -0.95
C LEU A 129 28.05 6.73 -1.72
N GLN A 130 27.82 5.60 -1.04
CA GLN A 130 27.89 4.26 -1.64
C GLN A 130 26.74 3.97 -2.60
N HIS A 131 25.52 4.40 -2.26
CA HIS A 131 24.30 3.95 -2.94
C HIS A 131 23.59 5.03 -3.75
N LYS A 132 24.05 6.29 -3.74
CA LYS A 132 23.38 7.41 -4.42
C LYS A 132 23.08 7.14 -5.89
N ALA A 133 24.06 6.62 -6.63
CA ALA A 133 23.88 6.31 -8.05
C ALA A 133 22.79 5.24 -8.25
N ALA A 134 22.86 4.14 -7.51
CA ALA A 134 21.90 3.04 -7.61
C ALA A 134 20.49 3.48 -7.20
N ALA A 135 20.33 4.24 -6.11
CA ALA A 135 19.04 4.75 -5.65
C ALA A 135 18.40 5.70 -6.68
N ARG A 136 19.19 6.54 -7.34
CA ARG A 136 18.68 7.41 -8.42
C ARG A 136 18.29 6.62 -9.67
N VAL A 137 19.07 5.62 -10.06
CA VAL A 137 18.71 4.73 -11.18
C VAL A 137 17.40 3.99 -10.88
N ALA A 138 17.27 3.43 -9.67
CA ALA A 138 16.05 2.76 -9.23
C ALA A 138 14.84 3.70 -9.22
N ALA A 139 14.98 4.90 -8.65
CA ALA A 139 13.90 5.90 -8.61
C ALA A 139 13.49 6.35 -10.02
N ARG A 140 14.45 6.57 -10.92
CA ARG A 140 14.16 6.89 -12.32
C ARG A 140 13.37 5.77 -13.00
N TRP A 141 13.84 4.54 -12.86
CA TRP A 141 13.18 3.37 -13.42
C TRP A 141 11.75 3.19 -12.90
N LEU A 142 11.51 3.42 -11.60
CA LEU A 142 10.17 3.37 -11.01
C LEU A 142 9.20 4.34 -11.70
N LEU A 143 9.63 5.58 -11.98
CA LEU A 143 8.80 6.59 -12.66
C LEU A 143 8.55 6.26 -14.13
N ASP A 144 9.58 5.77 -14.81
CA ASP A 144 9.53 5.55 -16.25
C ASP A 144 8.72 4.30 -16.61
N GLU A 145 8.92 3.22 -15.87
CA GLU A 145 8.40 1.87 -16.20
C GLU A 145 7.73 1.18 -15.02
N GLY A 146 8.37 1.13 -13.85
CA GLY A 146 7.95 0.25 -12.74
C GLY A 146 6.51 0.47 -12.29
N LEU A 147 6.14 1.72 -12.00
CA LEU A 147 4.78 2.07 -11.55
C LEU A 147 3.73 1.93 -12.67
N LYS A 148 4.13 2.13 -13.93
CA LYS A 148 3.23 1.98 -15.08
C LYS A 148 2.95 0.50 -15.38
N GLY A 149 3.98 -0.34 -15.33
CA GLY A 149 3.88 -1.77 -15.57
C GLY A 149 3.02 -2.48 -14.52
N SER A 150 3.19 -2.13 -13.24
CA SER A 150 2.37 -2.70 -12.15
C SER A 150 0.88 -2.33 -12.29
N ARG A 151 0.54 -1.10 -12.70
CA ARG A 151 -0.85 -0.69 -12.98
C ARG A 151 -1.50 -1.41 -14.16
N ALA A 152 -0.72 -1.95 -15.09
CA ALA A 152 -1.24 -2.71 -16.22
C ALA A 152 -1.52 -4.18 -15.86
N ILE A 153 -0.98 -4.68 -14.74
CA ILE A 153 -1.12 -6.07 -14.28
C ILE A 153 -2.16 -6.16 -13.14
N ALA A 154 -2.39 -5.06 -12.41
CA ALA A 154 -3.42 -4.93 -11.38
C ALA A 154 -4.84 -4.76 -11.98
#